data_AF-A0A352VI72-F1
#
_entry.id   AF-A0A352VI72-F1
#
_cell.length_a   1.000
_cell.length_b   1.000
_cell.length_c   1.000
_cell.angle_alpha   90.00
_cell.angle_beta   90.00
_cell.angle_gamma   90.00
#
_symmetry.space_group_name_H-M   'P 1'
#
loop_
_entity.id
_entity.type
_entity.pdbx_description
1 polymer ?
#
loop_
_entity_poly.entity_id
_entity_poly.type
_entity_poly.pdbx_seq_one_letter_code
_entity_poly.pdbx_strand_id
1 'polypeptide(L)' 'IVSIQINPEKIGEIIGPKGKTIRAIQEESGATIDIDDSGLVKIAAVSGEAGARAREMIEAIV' A
#
# COMPACT_ATOMS: atom_id res chain seq x y z
N ILE A 1 -7.77 -6.37 -8.60
CA ILE A 1 -7.45 -4.98 -8.17
C ILE A 1 -8.25 -4.72 -6.92
N VAL A 2 -7.58 -4.38 -5.82
CA VAL A 2 -8.19 -4.09 -4.51
C VAL A 2 -8.01 -2.61 -4.25
N SER A 3 -9.03 -1.93 -3.73
CA SER A 3 -8.92 -0.54 -3.31
C SER A 3 -9.34 -0.41 -1.85
N ILE A 4 -8.52 0.27 -1.07
CA ILE A 4 -8.81 0.60 0.33
C ILE A 4 -8.76 2.11 0.51
N GLN A 5 -9.57 2.61 1.43
CA GLN A 5 -9.57 4.03 1.80
C GLN A 5 -8.95 4.17 3.18
N ILE A 6 -7.96 5.04 3.29
CA ILE A 6 -7.24 5.35 4.52
C ILE A 6 -7.36 6.85 4.83
N ASN A 7 -6.98 7.23 6.05
CA ASN A 7 -6.82 8.64 6.37
C ASN A 7 -5.64 9.24 5.60
N PRO A 8 -5.82 10.40 4.94
CA PRO A 8 -4.77 11.04 4.16
C PRO A 8 -3.56 11.45 5.01
N GLU A 9 -3.77 11.71 6.30
CA GLU A 9 -2.71 12.03 7.26
C GLU A 9 -1.68 10.89 7.41
N LYS A 10 -2.12 9.63 7.23
CA LYS A 10 -1.26 8.44 7.33
C LYS A 10 -0.55 8.09 6.02
N ILE A 11 -0.89 8.75 4.90
CA ILE A 11 -0.22 8.54 3.61
C ILE A 11 1.28 8.78 3.75
N GLY A 12 1.68 9.83 4.48
CA GLY A 12 3.08 10.15 4.71
C GLY A 12 3.86 9.01 5.39
N GLU A 13 3.24 8.32 6.35
CA GLU A 13 3.85 7.18 7.06
C GLU A 13 3.98 5.96 6.15
N ILE A 14 2.95 5.67 5.34
CA ILE A 14 2.92 4.54 4.42
C ILE A 14 3.92 4.70 3.28
N ILE A 15 4.02 5.91 2.70
CA ILE A 15 5.04 6.22 1.70
C ILE A 15 6.43 6.14 2.35
N GLY A 16 6.56 6.70 3.54
CA GLY A 16 7.81 6.80 4.27
C GLY A 16 8.82 7.73 3.59
N PRO A 17 10.00 7.94 4.20
CA PRO A 17 11.00 8.86 3.67
C PRO A 17 11.47 8.40 2.28
N LYS A 18 11.31 9.28 1.28
CA LYS A 18 11.64 9.02 -0.14
C LYS A 18 10.90 7.84 -0.78
N GLY A 19 9.72 7.45 -0.26
CA GLY A 19 8.99 6.30 -0.81
C GLY A 19 9.65 4.96 -0.53
N LYS A 20 10.54 4.88 0.48
CA LYS A 20 11.24 3.64 0.83
C LYS A 20 10.27 2.57 1.36
N THR A 21 9.34 2.98 2.22
CA THR A 21 8.39 2.06 2.87
C THR A 21 7.46 1.46 1.82
N ILE A 22 6.81 2.29 1.01
CA ILE A 22 5.93 1.81 -0.06
C ILE A 22 6.64 0.89 -1.05
N ARG A 23 7.90 1.19 -1.44
CA ARG A 23 8.67 0.31 -2.33
C ARG A 23 8.99 -1.04 -1.69
N ALA A 24 9.39 -1.03 -0.41
CA ALA A 24 9.64 -2.27 0.32
C ALA A 24 8.40 -3.14 0.40
N ILE A 25 7.23 -2.56 0.68
CA ILE A 25 5.95 -3.29 0.70
C ILE A 25 5.66 -3.88 -0.68
N GLN A 26 5.82 -3.10 -1.76
CA GLN A 26 5.58 -3.59 -3.12
C GLN A 26 6.53 -4.73 -3.53
N GLU A 27 7.80 -4.65 -3.14
CA GLU A 27 8.80 -5.70 -3.39
C GLU A 27 8.52 -6.96 -2.57
N GLU A 28 8.11 -6.82 -1.30
CA GLU A 28 7.85 -7.93 -0.39
C GLU A 28 6.51 -8.63 -0.68
N SER A 29 5.47 -7.87 -1.05
CA SER A 29 4.18 -8.44 -1.44
C SER A 29 4.15 -8.91 -2.89
N GLY A 30 5.02 -8.39 -3.75
CA GLY A 30 4.92 -8.57 -5.20
C GLY A 30 3.66 -7.93 -5.79
N ALA A 31 3.11 -6.91 -5.11
CA ALA A 31 1.95 -6.16 -5.57
C ALA A 31 2.35 -4.70 -5.84
N THR A 32 1.73 -4.09 -6.86
CA THR A 32 1.86 -2.66 -7.11
C THR A 32 0.87 -1.90 -6.24
N ILE A 33 1.36 -0.89 -5.52
CA ILE A 33 0.56 -0.07 -4.62
C ILE A 33 0.63 1.36 -5.11
N ASP A 34 -0.53 1.94 -5.35
CA ASP A 34 -0.70 3.30 -5.83
C ASP A 34 -1.56 4.06 -4.81
N ILE A 35 -1.09 5.21 -4.34
CA ILE A 35 -1.77 6.00 -3.31
C ILE A 35 -2.09 7.37 -3.88
N ASP A 36 -3.35 7.76 -3.76
CA ASP A 36 -3.87 9.05 -4.18
C ASP A 36 -3.94 10.04 -3.00
N ASP A 37 -3.82 11.35 -3.25
CA ASP A 37 -3.88 12.40 -2.22
C ASP A 37 -5.21 12.40 -1.43
N SER A 38 -6.24 11.76 -1.98
CA SER A 38 -7.53 11.56 -1.31
C SER A 38 -7.51 10.45 -0.24
N GLY A 39 -6.40 9.73 -0.05
CA GLY A 39 -6.32 8.55 0.82
C GLY A 39 -6.84 7.27 0.17
N LEU A 40 -6.99 7.27 -1.16
CA LEU A 40 -7.37 6.06 -1.89
C LEU A 40 -6.12 5.27 -2.24
N VAL A 41 -5.98 4.07 -1.68
CA VAL A 41 -4.88 3.15 -1.98
C VAL A 41 -5.38 2.05 -2.89
N LYS A 42 -4.79 1.95 -4.07
CA LYS A 42 -5.07 0.91 -5.07
C LYS A 42 -3.94 -0.11 -5.04
N ILE A 43 -4.31 -1.36 -4.81
CA ILE A 43 -3.41 -2.50 -4.77
C ILE A 43 -3.69 -3.36 -6.01
N ALA A 44 -2.75 -3.35 -6.94
CA ALA A 44 -2.75 -4.18 -8.13
C ALA A 44 -1.78 -5.34 -7.93
N ALA A 45 -2.31 -6.55 -7.84
CA ALA A 45 -1.52 -7.77 -7.66
C ALA A 45 -1.91 -8.80 -8.71
N VAL A 46 -0.94 -9.61 -9.13
CA VAL A 46 -1.16 -10.70 -10.10
C VAL A 46 -1.88 -11.88 -9.44
N SER A 47 -1.65 -12.10 -8.14
CA SER A 47 -2.29 -13.12 -7.32
C SER A 47 -3.05 -12.49 -6.15
N GLY A 48 -4.16 -13.12 -5.75
CA GLY A 48 -4.96 -12.68 -4.60
C GLY A 48 -4.17 -12.64 -3.29
N GLU A 49 -3.22 -13.57 -3.11
CA GLU A 49 -2.31 -13.59 -1.94
C GLU A 49 -1.39 -12.37 -1.89
N ALA A 50 -0.83 -11.96 -3.03
CA ALA A 50 0.03 -10.77 -3.10
C ALA A 50 -0.74 -9.50 -2.73
N GLY A 51 -2.00 -9.40 -3.18
CA GLY A 51 -2.90 -8.31 -2.80
C GLY A 51 -3.25 -8.33 -1.31
N ALA A 52 -3.50 -9.52 -0.74
CA ALA A 52 -3.79 -9.69 0.68
C ALA A 52 -2.57 -9.30 1.55
N ARG A 53 -1.36 -9.76 1.19
CA ARG A 53 -0.14 -9.40 1.91
C ARG A 53 0.16 -7.91 1.88
N ALA A 54 0.05 -7.28 0.72
CA ALA A 54 0.21 -5.83 0.60
C ALA A 54 -0.75 -5.09 1.52
N ARG A 55 -2.01 -5.53 1.53
CA ARG A 55 -3.05 -4.97 2.39
C ARG A 55 -2.71 -5.14 3.88
N GLU A 56 -2.33 -6.34 4.31
CA GLU A 56 -1.92 -6.60 5.70
C GLU A 56 -0.74 -5.74 6.14
N MET A 57 0.25 -5.55 5.27
CA MET A 57 1.40 -4.69 5.56
C MET A 57 1.00 -3.21 5.69
N ILE A 58 0.08 -2.73 4.84
CA ILE A 58 -0.43 -1.36 4.96
C ILE A 58 -1.23 -1.22 6.25
N GLU A 59 -2.12 -2.17 6.56
CA GLU A 59 -2.92 -2.18 7.81
C GLU A 59 -2.04 -2.28 9.06
N ALA A 60 -0.84 -2.87 9.00
CA ALA A 60 0.10 -2.92 10.11
C ALA A 60 0.81 -1.58 10.41
N ILE A 61 0.80 -0.65 9.44
CA ILE A 61 1.38 0.69 9.58
C ILE A 61 0.34 1.69 10.11
N VAL A 62 -0.96 1.44 9.91
CA VAL A 62 -2.06 2.31 10.35
C VAL A 62 -2.62 1.90 11.70
#